data_AF-C5K5R9-F1
#
_entry.id   AF-C5K5R9-F1
#
_cell.length_a   1.000
_cell.length_b   1.000
_cell.length_c   1.000
_cell.angle_alpha   90.00
_cell.angle_beta   90.00
_cell.angle_gamma   90.00
#
_symmetry.space_group_name_H-M   'P 1'
#
loop_
_entity.id
_entity.type
_entity.pdbx_description
1 polymer ?
#
loop_
_entity_poly.entity_id
_entity_poly.type
_entity_poly.pdbx_seq_one_letter_code
_entity_poly.pdbx_strand_id
1 'polypeptide(L)'
;MSGIDELRGKAVQQAEVHSKARVASLRVQLRELLKRDFRDIIRNPTVQIIKFCMTVFMGLIMGCVFFQAGADESEIYWLTNRGRFQSYYGGIVITCVAAMMGSAQTTILRYPDQRAIFVREYASNMYSSIPYVLSQTLLEVPMAFIESVIQIIIAYFMLNFQGSWILWVLSNLLINLVSASFAQFLGALANSGAQAMQFMPLILVPQMIFSGLFTPISEIPVWLRWLQYLSFLKYTGSLAYFNEFGFDMTLLNEANDIHADLVGLYIGVLLAMLIILRILATVILKRKAR
;
A
#
# COMPACT_ATOMS: atom_id res chain seq x y z
N MET A 1 9.34 -53.77 25.43
CA MET A 1 10.34 -52.99 24.67
C MET A 1 10.04 -52.91 23.16
N SER A 2 9.28 -53.83 22.54
CA SER A 2 9.14 -53.85 21.06
C SER A 2 8.24 -52.78 20.42
N GLY A 3 7.23 -52.23 21.14
CA GLY A 3 6.30 -51.25 20.53
C GLY A 3 6.88 -49.85 20.31
N ILE A 4 7.86 -49.43 21.12
CA ILE A 4 8.48 -48.09 21.01
C ILE A 4 9.48 -48.05 19.85
N ASP A 5 10.21 -49.14 19.62
CA ASP A 5 11.16 -49.27 18.51
C ASP A 5 10.43 -49.35 17.15
N GLU A 6 9.26 -49.97 17.11
CA GLU A 6 8.41 -50.01 15.91
C GLU A 6 7.82 -48.63 15.57
N LEU A 7 7.42 -47.85 16.58
CA LEU A 7 6.98 -46.46 16.41
C LEU A 7 8.12 -45.54 15.96
N ARG A 8 9.33 -45.73 16.51
CA ARG A 8 10.53 -45.03 16.05
C ARG A 8 10.88 -45.38 14.61
N GLY A 9 10.81 -46.65 14.24
CA GLY A 9 11.02 -47.10 12.85
C GLY A 9 10.06 -46.43 11.88
N LYS A 10 8.75 -46.43 12.21
CA LYS A 10 7.72 -45.74 11.40
C LYS A 10 7.97 -44.23 11.29
N ALA A 11 8.35 -43.58 12.38
CA ALA A 11 8.66 -42.14 12.38
C ALA A 11 9.89 -41.79 11.54
N VAL A 12 10.96 -42.59 11.62
CA VAL A 12 12.18 -42.43 10.81
C VAL A 12 11.88 -42.66 9.33
N GLN A 13 11.07 -43.67 9.01
CA GLN A 13 10.69 -43.99 7.64
C GLN A 13 9.76 -42.90 7.05
N GLN A 14 8.85 -42.34 7.85
CA GLN A 14 8.06 -41.16 7.47
C GLN A 14 8.94 -39.93 7.22
N ALA A 15 9.96 -39.71 8.05
CA ALA A 15 10.92 -38.61 7.89
C ALA A 15 11.77 -38.77 6.62
N GLU A 16 12.21 -39.98 6.28
CA GLU A 16 12.94 -40.26 5.02
C GLU A 16 12.05 -40.08 3.78
N VAL A 17 10.78 -40.48 3.84
CA VAL A 17 9.81 -40.28 2.75
C VAL A 17 9.56 -38.78 2.53
N HIS A 18 9.42 -38.00 3.61
CA HIS A 18 9.36 -36.54 3.54
C HIS A 18 10.64 -35.91 2.96
N SER A 19 11.82 -36.45 3.31
CA SER A 19 13.10 -36.00 2.78
C SER A 19 13.31 -36.28 1.29
N LYS A 20 12.64 -37.32 0.74
CA LYS A 20 12.73 -37.71 -0.67
C LYS A 20 11.59 -37.16 -1.54
N ALA A 21 10.60 -36.50 -0.95
CA ALA A 21 9.49 -35.91 -1.68
C ALA A 21 10.01 -34.78 -2.59
N ARG A 22 9.83 -34.94 -3.90
CA ARG A 22 10.24 -33.93 -4.90
C ARG A 22 9.48 -32.63 -4.62
N VAL A 23 10.21 -31.53 -4.38
CA VAL A 23 9.63 -30.21 -4.15
C VAL A 23 8.68 -29.89 -5.31
N ALA A 24 7.42 -29.59 -4.99
CA ALA A 24 6.39 -29.31 -5.99
C ALA A 24 6.79 -28.11 -6.87
N SER A 25 6.34 -28.08 -8.12
CA SER A 25 6.60 -26.95 -9.03
C SER A 25 6.10 -25.62 -8.47
N LEU A 26 6.79 -24.52 -8.77
CA LEU A 26 6.42 -23.17 -8.31
C LEU A 26 4.97 -22.80 -8.61
N ARG A 27 4.43 -23.25 -9.76
CA ARG A 27 3.03 -23.01 -10.13
C ARG A 27 2.04 -23.72 -9.20
N VAL A 28 2.38 -24.93 -8.77
CA VAL A 28 1.55 -25.71 -7.84
C VAL A 28 1.60 -25.06 -6.46
N GLN A 29 2.79 -24.68 -5.99
CA GLN A 29 2.94 -23.96 -4.72
C GLN A 29 2.14 -22.65 -4.72
N LEU A 30 2.29 -21.84 -5.76
CA LEU A 30 1.56 -20.57 -5.91
C LEU A 30 0.05 -20.76 -5.92
N ARG A 31 -0.46 -21.75 -6.66
CA ARG A 31 -1.90 -22.02 -6.77
C ARG A 31 -2.49 -22.43 -5.42
N GLU A 32 -1.84 -23.33 -4.70
CA GLU A 32 -2.35 -23.81 -3.41
C GLU A 32 -2.25 -22.72 -2.33
N LEU A 33 -1.18 -21.91 -2.32
CA LEU A 33 -1.06 -20.76 -1.42
C LEU A 33 -2.14 -19.71 -1.70
N LEU A 34 -2.35 -19.35 -2.96
CA LEU A 34 -3.39 -18.40 -3.36
C LEU A 34 -4.79 -18.92 -2.99
N LYS A 35 -5.07 -20.20 -3.21
CA LYS A 35 -6.34 -20.82 -2.81
C LYS A 35 -6.55 -20.82 -1.30
N ARG A 36 -5.49 -21.07 -0.51
CA ARG A 36 -5.52 -21.01 0.95
C ARG A 36 -5.83 -19.59 1.43
N ASP A 37 -5.06 -18.63 0.96
CA ASP A 37 -5.14 -17.24 1.40
C ASP A 37 -6.48 -16.59 0.94
N PHE A 38 -6.98 -16.93 -0.25
CA PHE A 38 -8.31 -16.52 -0.70
C PHE A 38 -9.44 -17.10 0.16
N ARG A 39 -9.32 -18.37 0.54
CA ARG A 39 -10.28 -19.04 1.43
C ARG A 39 -10.27 -18.41 2.82
N ASP A 40 -9.11 -17.98 3.32
CA ASP A 40 -8.99 -17.26 4.58
C ASP A 40 -9.77 -15.94 4.54
N ILE A 41 -9.65 -15.17 3.46
CA ILE A 41 -10.40 -13.91 3.28
C ILE A 41 -11.91 -14.16 3.27
N ILE A 42 -12.37 -15.20 2.57
CA ILE A 42 -13.81 -15.53 2.51
C ILE A 42 -14.34 -16.01 3.86
N ARG A 43 -13.56 -16.82 4.59
CA ARG A 43 -14.01 -17.42 5.87
C ARG A 43 -13.92 -16.44 7.04
N ASN A 44 -13.01 -15.47 6.98
CA ASN A 44 -12.81 -14.45 8.00
C ASN A 44 -13.15 -13.05 7.46
N PRO A 45 -14.42 -12.78 7.09
CA PRO A 45 -14.80 -11.55 6.43
C PRO A 45 -14.77 -10.35 7.38
N THR A 46 -14.80 -10.57 8.71
CA THR A 46 -14.89 -9.51 9.72
C THR A 46 -13.85 -8.41 9.54
N VAL A 47 -12.59 -8.79 9.27
CA VAL A 47 -11.51 -7.82 9.06
C VAL A 47 -11.76 -6.97 7.81
N GLN A 48 -12.22 -7.60 6.71
CA GLN A 48 -12.49 -6.90 5.46
C GLN A 48 -13.74 -6.03 5.55
N ILE A 49 -14.81 -6.52 6.20
CA ILE A 49 -16.04 -5.75 6.42
C ILE A 49 -15.74 -4.51 7.25
N ILE A 50 -15.05 -4.64 8.39
CA ILE A 50 -14.67 -3.50 9.23
C ILE A 50 -13.83 -2.50 8.43
N LYS A 51 -12.87 -2.99 7.65
CA LYS A 51 -12.04 -2.16 6.78
C LYS A 51 -12.90 -1.34 5.80
N PHE A 52 -13.77 -1.99 5.02
CA PHE A 52 -14.62 -1.29 4.05
C PHE A 52 -15.62 -0.34 4.72
N CYS A 53 -16.22 -0.73 5.85
CA CYS A 53 -17.10 0.15 6.61
C CYS A 53 -16.36 1.41 7.10
N MET A 54 -15.12 1.25 7.59
CA MET A 54 -14.29 2.38 8.01
C MET A 54 -13.89 3.27 6.83
N THR A 55 -13.53 2.70 5.68
CA THR A 55 -13.24 3.46 4.46
C THR A 55 -14.46 4.27 4.01
N VAL A 56 -15.66 3.67 4.01
CA VAL A 56 -16.90 4.39 3.67
C VAL A 56 -17.19 5.50 4.68
N PHE A 57 -17.11 5.21 5.97
CA PHE A 57 -17.39 6.18 7.03
C PHE A 57 -16.42 7.38 6.98
N MET A 58 -15.11 7.12 6.88
CA MET A 58 -14.11 8.17 6.76
C MET A 58 -14.24 8.94 5.44
N GLY A 59 -14.52 8.25 4.34
CA GLY A 59 -14.78 8.87 3.04
C GLY A 59 -15.98 9.83 3.08
N LEU A 60 -17.07 9.45 3.74
CA LEU A 60 -18.25 10.32 3.90
C LEU A 60 -17.95 11.55 4.75
N ILE A 61 -17.22 11.39 5.87
CA ILE A 61 -16.82 12.54 6.70
C ILE A 61 -15.96 13.50 5.88
N MET A 62 -14.93 13.00 5.19
CA MET A 62 -14.08 13.82 4.33
C MET A 62 -14.88 14.48 3.21
N GLY A 63 -15.81 13.74 2.60
CA GLY A 63 -16.71 14.27 1.58
C GLY A 63 -17.62 15.39 2.08
N CYS A 64 -18.09 15.33 3.33
CA CYS A 64 -18.85 16.41 3.94
C CYS A 64 -17.99 17.65 4.23
N VAL A 65 -16.76 17.46 4.68
CA VAL A 65 -15.83 18.56 5.00
C VAL A 65 -15.40 19.31 3.72
N PHE A 66 -15.13 18.59 2.64
CA PHE A 66 -14.69 19.13 1.35
C PHE A 66 -15.81 19.13 0.30
N PHE A 67 -17.06 19.24 0.75
CA PHE A 67 -18.22 19.13 -0.13
C PHE A 67 -18.19 20.20 -1.24
N GLN A 68 -18.23 19.74 -2.50
CA GLN A 68 -18.17 20.57 -3.71
C GLN A 68 -16.99 21.56 -3.73
N ALA A 69 -15.83 21.14 -3.18
CA ALA A 69 -14.63 21.95 -3.23
C ALA A 69 -14.04 22.07 -4.65
N GLY A 70 -14.27 21.08 -5.52
CA GLY A 70 -13.80 21.04 -6.89
C GLY A 70 -14.68 21.83 -7.86
N ALA A 71 -14.01 22.47 -8.82
CA ALA A 71 -14.62 23.23 -9.90
C ALA A 71 -13.68 23.24 -11.11
N ASP A 72 -14.22 23.40 -12.31
CA ASP A 72 -13.43 23.66 -13.52
C ASP A 72 -13.32 25.17 -13.71
N GLU A 73 -12.20 25.74 -13.29
CA GLU A 73 -11.98 27.18 -13.22
C GLU A 73 -10.61 27.55 -13.78
N SER A 74 -10.50 28.77 -14.29
CA SER A 74 -9.25 29.26 -14.88
C SER A 74 -8.10 29.35 -13.88
N GLU A 75 -6.87 29.27 -14.37
CA GLU A 75 -5.66 29.46 -13.57
C GLU A 75 -5.64 30.78 -12.78
N ILE A 76 -6.09 31.88 -13.39
CA ILE A 76 -6.16 33.20 -12.74
C ILE A 76 -7.12 33.17 -11.53
N TYR A 77 -8.22 32.44 -11.63
CA TYR A 77 -9.17 32.27 -10.53
C TYR A 77 -8.51 31.54 -9.36
N TRP A 78 -7.79 30.45 -9.59
CA TRP A 78 -7.12 29.71 -8.50
C TRP A 78 -6.01 30.53 -7.81
N LEU A 79 -5.27 31.33 -8.58
CA LEU A 79 -4.24 32.23 -8.06
C LEU A 79 -4.83 33.37 -7.22
N THR A 80 -6.00 33.88 -7.59
CA THR A 80 -6.70 34.96 -6.88
C THR A 80 -7.45 34.44 -5.65
N ASN A 81 -8.08 33.27 -5.78
CA ASN A 81 -8.95 32.66 -4.77
C ASN A 81 -8.21 31.53 -4.02
N ARG A 82 -7.04 31.86 -3.45
CA ARG A 82 -6.15 30.92 -2.73
C ARG A 82 -6.87 30.03 -1.72
N GLY A 83 -7.85 30.56 -0.98
CA GLY A 83 -8.62 29.77 0.00
C GLY A 83 -9.43 28.63 -0.64
N ARG A 84 -10.05 28.86 -1.80
CA ARG A 84 -10.78 27.82 -2.53
C ARG A 84 -9.82 26.80 -3.16
N PHE A 85 -8.70 27.27 -3.71
CA PHE A 85 -7.64 26.38 -4.19
C PHE A 85 -7.14 25.45 -3.08
N GLN A 86 -6.86 25.99 -1.89
CA GLN A 86 -6.38 25.21 -0.75
C GLN A 86 -7.42 24.17 -0.28
N SER A 87 -8.71 24.51 -0.26
CA SER A 87 -9.75 23.53 0.04
C SER A 87 -9.80 22.43 -1.01
N TYR A 88 -9.71 22.78 -2.30
CA TYR A 88 -9.75 21.79 -3.37
C TYR A 88 -8.54 20.85 -3.33
N TYR A 89 -7.35 21.44 -3.29
CA TYR A 89 -6.09 20.74 -3.16
C TYR A 89 -6.01 19.91 -1.88
N GLY A 90 -6.51 20.44 -0.75
CA GLY A 90 -6.63 19.70 0.51
C GLY A 90 -7.51 18.46 0.37
N GLY A 91 -8.61 18.54 -0.40
CA GLY A 91 -9.47 17.41 -0.74
C GLY A 91 -8.77 16.33 -1.58
N ILE A 92 -7.96 16.74 -2.55
CA ILE A 92 -7.10 15.85 -3.35
C ILE A 92 -6.11 15.11 -2.45
N VAL A 93 -5.37 15.86 -1.63
CA VAL A 93 -4.32 15.33 -0.75
C VAL A 93 -4.90 14.38 0.30
N ILE A 94 -5.98 14.76 0.98
CA ILE A 94 -6.59 13.91 2.01
C ILE A 94 -7.12 12.60 1.43
N THR A 95 -7.59 12.62 0.18
CA THR A 95 -8.00 11.42 -0.55
C THR A 95 -6.81 10.49 -0.77
N CYS A 96 -5.67 11.01 -1.24
CA CYS A 96 -4.44 10.22 -1.39
C CYS A 96 -3.95 9.65 -0.04
N VAL A 97 -4.04 10.42 1.04
CA VAL A 97 -3.65 10.01 2.39
C VAL A 97 -4.57 8.91 2.93
N ALA A 98 -5.89 9.04 2.72
CA ALA A 98 -6.85 8.04 3.14
C ALA A 98 -6.61 6.69 2.42
N ALA A 99 -6.26 6.73 1.13
CA ALA A 99 -5.87 5.53 0.40
C ALA A 99 -4.57 4.94 0.96
N MET A 100 -3.54 5.76 1.13
CA MET A 100 -2.29 5.35 1.74
C MET A 100 -2.48 4.63 3.10
N MET A 101 -3.35 5.16 3.96
CA MET A 101 -3.56 4.62 5.31
C MET A 101 -4.46 3.38 5.35
N GLY A 102 -5.50 3.31 4.51
CA GLY A 102 -6.45 2.20 4.50
C GLY A 102 -5.77 0.84 4.31
N SER A 103 -4.89 0.74 3.32
CA SER A 103 -4.12 -0.48 3.07
C SER A 103 -3.01 -0.70 4.10
N ALA A 104 -2.21 0.31 4.44
CA ALA A 104 -1.08 0.16 5.35
C ALA A 104 -1.49 -0.29 6.76
N GLN A 105 -2.56 0.29 7.32
CA GLN A 105 -3.02 -0.02 8.68
C GLN A 105 -3.35 -1.50 8.85
N THR A 106 -4.10 -2.05 7.90
CA THR A 106 -4.50 -3.47 7.96
C THR A 106 -3.32 -4.42 7.71
N THR A 107 -2.44 -4.04 6.79
CA THR A 107 -1.26 -4.84 6.45
C THR A 107 -0.25 -4.90 7.60
N ILE A 108 0.06 -3.78 8.26
CA ILE A 108 1.07 -3.79 9.34
C ILE A 108 0.64 -4.67 10.51
N LEU A 109 -0.67 -4.70 10.79
CA LEU A 109 -1.23 -5.44 11.92
C LEU A 109 -1.21 -6.94 11.64
N ARG A 110 -1.58 -7.35 10.43
CA ARG A 110 -1.73 -8.76 10.06
C ARG A 110 -0.41 -9.44 9.70
N TYR A 111 0.57 -8.68 9.20
CA TYR A 111 1.79 -9.25 8.64
C TYR A 111 2.68 -10.02 9.65
N PRO A 112 2.86 -9.57 10.91
CA PRO A 112 3.64 -10.33 11.90
C PRO A 112 3.08 -11.73 12.17
N ASP A 113 1.75 -11.88 12.20
CA ASP A 113 1.07 -13.17 12.42
C ASP A 113 1.24 -14.08 11.20
N GLN A 114 1.06 -13.53 10.00
CA GLN A 114 1.29 -14.26 8.74
C GLN A 114 2.75 -14.71 8.60
N ARG A 115 3.70 -13.86 9.01
CA ARG A 115 5.11 -14.23 9.03
C ARG A 115 5.38 -15.40 9.96
N ALA A 116 4.79 -15.43 11.16
CA ALA A 116 5.01 -16.54 12.10
C ALA A 116 4.59 -17.89 11.48
N ILE A 117 3.47 -17.89 10.74
CA ILE A 117 3.01 -19.05 9.97
C ILE A 117 4.03 -19.38 8.86
N PHE A 118 4.48 -18.38 8.10
CA PHE A 118 5.48 -18.56 7.04
C PHE A 118 6.78 -19.19 7.57
N VAL A 119 7.34 -18.68 8.66
CA VAL A 119 8.59 -19.20 9.24
C VAL A 119 8.46 -20.68 9.59
N ARG A 120 7.33 -21.08 10.19
CA ARG A 120 7.04 -22.49 10.53
C ARG A 120 6.91 -23.39 9.29
N GLU A 121 6.21 -22.92 8.26
CA GLU A 121 6.00 -23.68 7.02
C GLU A 121 7.27 -23.75 6.16
N TYR A 122 8.08 -22.68 6.17
CA TYR A 122 9.36 -22.60 5.48
C TYR A 122 10.41 -23.50 6.14
N ALA A 123 10.48 -23.53 7.49
CA ALA A 123 11.37 -24.44 8.22
C ALA A 123 11.04 -25.93 7.96
N SER A 124 9.78 -26.23 7.69
CA SER A 124 9.31 -27.57 7.30
C SER A 124 9.51 -27.89 5.80
N ASN A 125 10.19 -27.01 5.03
CA ASN A 125 10.39 -27.12 3.58
C ASN A 125 9.09 -27.32 2.78
N MET A 126 7.96 -26.79 3.24
CA MET A 126 6.66 -26.99 2.56
C MET A 126 6.55 -26.21 1.25
N TYR A 127 7.15 -25.01 1.18
CA TYR A 127 7.19 -24.18 -0.02
C TYR A 127 8.32 -23.14 0.03
N SER A 128 8.62 -22.53 -1.12
CA SER A 128 9.63 -21.47 -1.25
C SER A 128 9.07 -20.08 -0.95
N SER A 129 9.93 -19.16 -0.49
CA SER A 129 9.59 -17.73 -0.28
C SER A 129 8.97 -17.00 -1.49
N ILE A 130 9.41 -17.29 -2.71
CA ILE A 130 8.95 -16.60 -3.93
C ILE A 130 7.45 -16.82 -4.18
N PRO A 131 6.94 -18.06 -4.25
CA PRO A 131 5.51 -18.30 -4.46
C PRO A 131 4.63 -17.75 -3.33
N TYR A 132 5.15 -17.64 -2.10
CA TYR A 132 4.45 -16.98 -0.99
C TYR A 132 4.28 -15.47 -1.19
N VAL A 133 5.35 -14.76 -1.53
CA VAL A 133 5.27 -13.31 -1.74
C VAL A 133 4.41 -12.98 -2.97
N LEU A 134 4.50 -13.80 -4.02
CA LEU A 134 3.64 -13.68 -5.19
C LEU A 134 2.16 -13.96 -4.88
N SER A 135 1.85 -15.00 -4.07
CA SER A 135 0.45 -15.27 -3.70
C SER A 135 -0.16 -14.13 -2.90
N GLN A 136 0.59 -13.57 -1.95
CA GLN A 136 0.15 -12.41 -1.17
C GLN A 136 -0.07 -11.18 -2.06
N THR A 137 0.88 -10.87 -2.94
CA THR A 137 0.77 -9.70 -3.84
C THR A 137 -0.44 -9.84 -4.78
N LEU A 138 -0.66 -11.02 -5.36
CA LEU A 138 -1.79 -11.27 -6.26
C LEU A 138 -3.15 -11.16 -5.58
N LEU A 139 -3.25 -11.45 -4.27
CA LEU A 139 -4.48 -11.30 -3.50
C LEU A 139 -4.71 -9.88 -2.99
N GLU A 140 -3.64 -9.12 -2.77
CA GLU A 140 -3.74 -7.73 -2.35
C GLU A 140 -4.23 -6.81 -3.47
N VAL A 141 -3.83 -7.05 -4.72
CA VAL A 141 -4.25 -6.25 -5.89
C VAL A 141 -5.78 -6.13 -6.02
N PRO A 142 -6.59 -7.21 -6.06
CA PRO A 142 -8.03 -7.09 -6.19
C PRO A 142 -8.68 -6.44 -4.97
N MET A 143 -8.16 -6.68 -3.76
CA MET A 143 -8.69 -6.08 -2.54
C MET A 143 -8.42 -4.57 -2.49
N ALA A 144 -7.21 -4.16 -2.84
CA ALA A 144 -6.83 -2.76 -2.95
C ALA A 144 -7.60 -2.05 -4.08
N PHE A 145 -7.90 -2.74 -5.17
CA PHE A 145 -8.72 -2.20 -6.25
C PHE A 145 -10.15 -1.91 -5.79
N ILE A 146 -10.80 -2.86 -5.11
CA ILE A 146 -12.15 -2.66 -4.57
C ILE A 146 -12.17 -1.50 -3.58
N GLU A 147 -11.20 -1.43 -2.66
CA GLU A 147 -11.07 -0.34 -1.71
C GLU A 147 -10.87 1.02 -2.40
N SER A 148 -9.99 1.09 -3.40
CA SER A 148 -9.72 2.32 -4.16
C SER A 148 -10.96 2.77 -4.93
N VAL A 149 -11.71 1.85 -5.53
CA VAL A 149 -12.97 2.15 -6.23
C VAL A 149 -14.01 2.72 -5.26
N ILE A 150 -14.23 2.08 -4.11
CA ILE A 150 -15.19 2.56 -3.10
C ILE A 150 -14.83 3.98 -2.66
N GLN A 151 -13.56 4.20 -2.34
CA GLN A 151 -13.08 5.49 -1.86
C GLN A 151 -13.23 6.59 -2.92
N ILE A 152 -12.83 6.31 -4.18
CA ILE A 152 -12.97 7.26 -5.28
C ILE A 152 -14.42 7.52 -5.61
N ILE A 153 -15.33 6.54 -5.52
CA ILE A 153 -16.76 6.79 -5.70
C ILE A 153 -17.24 7.87 -4.74
N ILE A 154 -16.93 7.75 -3.45
CA ILE A 154 -17.38 8.72 -2.47
C ILE A 154 -16.71 10.07 -2.71
N ALA A 155 -15.38 10.08 -2.86
CA ALA A 155 -14.63 11.33 -3.00
C ALA A 155 -14.99 12.09 -4.28
N TYR A 156 -15.09 11.40 -5.42
CA TYR A 156 -15.33 12.03 -6.70
C TYR A 156 -16.68 12.76 -6.76
N PHE A 157 -17.76 12.13 -6.28
CA PHE A 157 -19.08 12.75 -6.27
C PHE A 157 -19.25 13.81 -5.19
N MET A 158 -18.65 13.63 -3.99
CA MET A 158 -18.81 14.59 -2.90
C MET A 158 -17.91 15.82 -3.05
N LEU A 159 -16.65 15.64 -3.50
CA LEU A 159 -15.70 16.73 -3.70
C LEU A 159 -15.88 17.41 -5.06
N ASN A 160 -16.63 16.80 -5.98
CA ASN A 160 -16.80 17.27 -7.35
C ASN A 160 -15.46 17.31 -8.13
N PHE A 161 -14.76 16.18 -8.17
CA PHE A 161 -13.53 16.00 -8.95
C PHE A 161 -13.81 16.13 -10.46
N GLN A 162 -12.95 16.87 -11.17
CA GLN A 162 -13.08 17.18 -12.59
C GLN A 162 -12.18 16.30 -13.47
N GLY A 163 -11.15 15.69 -12.87
CA GLY A 163 -10.19 14.86 -13.55
C GLY A 163 -10.74 13.52 -14.02
N SER A 164 -9.90 12.74 -14.71
CA SER A 164 -10.30 11.40 -15.16
C SER A 164 -10.51 10.46 -13.97
N TRP A 165 -11.72 9.90 -13.89
CA TRP A 165 -12.05 8.86 -12.92
C TRP A 165 -11.08 7.68 -12.93
N ILE A 166 -10.69 7.23 -14.13
CA ILE A 166 -9.82 6.05 -14.29
C ILE A 166 -8.44 6.34 -13.72
N LEU A 167 -7.89 7.52 -14.00
CA LEU A 167 -6.59 7.93 -13.46
C LEU A 167 -6.63 8.11 -11.95
N TRP A 168 -7.75 8.55 -11.39
CA TRP A 168 -7.96 8.58 -9.94
C TRP A 168 -7.89 7.19 -9.31
N VAL A 169 -8.65 6.23 -9.85
CA VAL A 169 -8.65 4.85 -9.36
C VAL A 169 -7.27 4.23 -9.49
N LEU A 170 -6.58 4.43 -10.61
CA LEU A 170 -5.23 3.89 -10.83
C LEU A 170 -4.19 4.52 -9.88
N SER A 171 -4.24 5.83 -9.69
CA SER A 171 -3.33 6.53 -8.77
C SER A 171 -3.55 6.10 -7.32
N ASN A 172 -4.82 5.93 -6.91
CA ASN A 172 -5.18 5.41 -5.58
C ASN A 172 -4.79 3.94 -5.41
N LEU A 173 -4.94 3.11 -6.44
CA LEU A 173 -4.49 1.73 -6.42
C LEU A 173 -2.97 1.65 -6.23
N LEU A 174 -2.20 2.48 -6.96
CA LEU A 174 -0.74 2.49 -6.87
C LEU A 174 -0.26 2.89 -5.48
N ILE A 175 -0.77 3.99 -4.91
CA ILE A 175 -0.37 4.39 -3.55
C ILE A 175 -0.78 3.36 -2.51
N ASN A 176 -1.96 2.73 -2.66
CA ASN A 176 -2.40 1.63 -1.81
C ASN A 176 -1.39 0.47 -1.82
N LEU A 177 -0.96 0.04 -3.00
CA LEU A 177 -0.04 -1.09 -3.13
C LEU A 177 1.38 -0.75 -2.64
N VAL A 178 1.87 0.46 -2.89
CA VAL A 178 3.18 0.93 -2.38
C VAL A 178 3.14 1.03 -0.84
N SER A 179 2.10 1.64 -0.30
CA SER A 179 1.91 1.81 1.14
C SER A 179 1.77 0.46 1.86
N ALA A 180 0.99 -0.47 1.29
CA ALA A 180 0.93 -1.86 1.78
C ALA A 180 2.31 -2.51 1.78
N SER A 181 3.10 -2.35 0.71
CA SER A 181 4.45 -2.93 0.61
C SER A 181 5.40 -2.34 1.68
N PHE A 182 5.28 -1.04 1.97
CA PHE A 182 6.04 -0.39 3.03
C PHE A 182 5.61 -0.89 4.42
N ALA A 183 4.31 -1.07 4.65
CA ALA A 183 3.77 -1.66 5.86
C ALA A 183 4.22 -3.11 6.06
N GLN A 184 4.30 -3.92 4.98
CA GLN A 184 4.87 -5.27 5.05
C GLN A 184 6.34 -5.26 5.42
N PHE A 185 7.13 -4.35 4.85
CA PHE A 185 8.54 -4.18 5.20
C PHE A 185 8.72 -3.89 6.70
N LEU A 186 7.95 -2.94 7.25
CA LEU A 186 7.99 -2.61 8.68
C LEU A 186 7.44 -3.74 9.56
N GLY A 187 6.36 -4.40 9.13
CA GLY A 187 5.79 -5.57 9.80
C GLY A 187 6.76 -6.76 9.81
N ALA A 188 7.59 -6.92 8.77
CA ALA A 188 8.64 -7.94 8.70
C ALA A 188 9.71 -7.72 9.77
N LEU A 189 9.99 -6.46 10.14
CA LEU A 189 10.94 -6.09 11.19
C LEU A 189 10.36 -6.32 12.59
N ALA A 190 9.09 -5.96 12.80
CA ALA A 190 8.41 -6.07 14.10
C ALA A 190 8.24 -7.51 14.60
N ASN A 191 8.43 -7.80 15.88
CA ASN A 191 8.29 -9.15 16.45
C ASN A 191 6.84 -9.50 16.85
N SER A 192 5.98 -8.50 17.05
CA SER A 192 4.56 -8.67 17.36
C SER A 192 3.70 -7.65 16.61
N GLY A 193 2.39 -7.90 16.49
CA GLY A 193 1.44 -6.93 15.94
C GLY A 193 1.45 -5.59 16.69
N ALA A 194 1.54 -5.62 18.02
CA ALA A 194 1.62 -4.41 18.84
C ALA A 194 2.88 -3.57 18.55
N GLN A 195 4.04 -4.21 18.39
CA GLN A 195 5.26 -3.51 17.98
C GLN A 195 5.14 -2.97 16.54
N ALA A 196 4.48 -3.72 15.65
CA ALA A 196 4.28 -3.29 14.27
C ALA A 196 3.44 -2.00 14.19
N MET A 197 2.39 -1.89 15.02
CA MET A 197 1.59 -0.67 15.09
C MET A 197 2.37 0.56 15.56
N GLN A 198 3.43 0.39 16.36
CA GLN A 198 4.29 1.52 16.75
C GLN A 198 5.07 2.12 15.58
N PHE A 199 5.22 1.39 14.47
CA PHE A 199 5.84 1.90 13.25
C PHE A 199 4.87 2.66 12.34
N MET A 200 3.56 2.70 12.63
CA MET A 200 2.59 3.42 11.80
C MET A 200 2.91 4.91 11.59
N PRO A 201 3.34 5.67 12.61
CA PRO A 201 3.74 7.05 12.42
C PRO A 201 4.87 7.24 11.40
N LEU A 202 5.73 6.24 11.19
CA LEU A 202 6.78 6.28 10.16
C LEU A 202 6.22 6.20 8.74
N ILE A 203 5.03 5.62 8.57
CA ILE A 203 4.32 5.59 7.28
C ILE A 203 3.62 6.92 7.03
N LEU A 204 3.05 7.55 8.06
CA LEU A 204 2.26 8.76 7.88
C LEU A 204 3.11 10.04 7.90
N VAL A 205 3.86 10.27 8.98
CA VAL A 205 4.45 11.58 9.28
C VAL A 205 5.54 11.99 8.27
N PRO A 206 6.54 11.14 7.94
CA PRO A 206 7.53 11.50 6.93
C PRO A 206 6.90 11.70 5.55
N GLN A 207 5.90 10.89 5.20
CA GLN A 207 5.23 11.01 3.91
C GLN A 207 4.53 12.36 3.78
N MET A 208 3.86 12.83 4.84
CA MET A 208 3.21 14.15 4.87
C MET A 208 4.21 15.30 4.76
N ILE A 209 5.26 15.31 5.58
CA ILE A 209 6.22 16.43 5.64
C ILE A 209 7.01 16.55 4.33
N PHE A 210 7.49 15.42 3.80
CA PHE A 210 8.35 15.40 2.61
C PHE A 210 7.59 15.30 1.29
N SER A 211 6.25 15.31 1.34
CA SER A 211 5.41 15.30 0.13
C SER A 211 5.46 16.61 -0.66
N GLY A 212 5.86 17.71 -0.03
CA GLY A 212 5.73 19.07 -0.59
C GLY A 212 4.31 19.65 -0.47
N LEU A 213 3.36 18.90 0.10
CA LEU A 213 1.95 19.27 0.16
C LEU A 213 1.64 20.24 1.32
N PHE A 214 2.32 20.09 2.46
CA PHE A 214 2.13 20.93 3.67
C PHE A 214 3.17 22.04 3.80
N THR A 215 4.37 21.80 3.28
CA THR A 215 5.49 22.73 3.36
C THR A 215 6.23 22.67 2.04
N PRO A 216 6.51 23.81 1.40
CA PRO A 216 7.32 23.84 0.19
C PRO A 216 8.66 23.14 0.41
N ILE A 217 9.09 22.35 -0.57
CA ILE A 217 10.34 21.57 -0.48
C ILE A 217 11.57 22.49 -0.36
N SER A 218 11.47 23.70 -0.91
CA SER A 218 12.48 24.76 -0.83
C SER A 218 12.76 25.21 0.60
N GLU A 219 11.76 25.19 1.49
CA GLU A 219 11.88 25.58 2.90
C GLU A 219 12.46 24.47 3.78
N ILE A 220 12.46 23.21 3.29
CA ILE A 220 13.05 22.08 4.01
C ILE A 220 14.58 22.22 3.98
N PRO A 221 15.27 22.02 5.13
CA PRO A 221 16.73 22.05 5.21
C PRO A 221 17.39 21.14 4.15
N VAL A 222 18.42 21.67 3.48
CA VAL A 222 19.07 21.02 2.31
C VAL A 222 19.51 19.58 2.61
N TRP A 223 19.99 19.32 3.83
CA TRP A 223 20.46 18.00 4.25
C TRP A 223 19.33 16.96 4.47
N LEU A 224 18.08 17.40 4.67
CA LEU A 224 16.89 16.54 4.75
C LEU A 224 16.14 16.42 3.43
N ARG A 225 16.39 17.33 2.48
CA ARG A 225 15.60 17.45 1.25
C ARG A 225 15.57 16.18 0.42
N TRP A 226 16.59 15.33 0.47
CA TRP A 226 16.63 14.06 -0.26
C TRP A 226 15.54 13.07 0.19
N LEU A 227 15.01 13.18 1.41
CA LEU A 227 13.93 12.31 1.90
C LEU A 227 12.63 12.46 1.09
N GLN A 228 12.45 13.59 0.39
CA GLN A 228 11.36 13.78 -0.56
C GLN A 228 11.29 12.67 -1.61
N TYR A 229 12.43 12.10 -2.00
CA TYR A 229 12.48 11.10 -3.05
C TYR A 229 11.96 9.74 -2.57
N LEU A 230 11.87 9.53 -1.25
CA LEU A 230 11.26 8.37 -0.62
C LEU A 230 9.76 8.58 -0.32
N SER A 231 9.24 9.79 -0.53
CA SER A 231 7.82 10.07 -0.31
C SER A 231 7.01 9.58 -1.51
N PHE A 232 6.30 8.47 -1.35
CA PHE A 232 5.35 8.01 -2.36
C PHE A 232 4.08 8.87 -2.38
N LEU A 233 3.75 9.53 -1.27
CA LEU A 233 2.67 10.52 -1.23
C LEU A 233 2.97 11.72 -2.15
N LYS A 234 4.24 12.17 -2.24
CA LYS A 234 4.67 13.20 -3.20
C LYS A 234 4.24 12.86 -4.62
N TYR A 235 4.67 11.69 -5.11
CA TYR A 235 4.45 11.29 -6.49
C TYR A 235 2.98 11.09 -6.82
N THR A 236 2.21 10.48 -5.91
CA THR A 236 0.76 10.32 -6.09
C THR A 236 0.02 11.66 -6.00
N GLY A 237 0.42 12.55 -5.09
CA GLY A 237 -0.16 13.89 -4.97
C GLY A 237 0.04 14.71 -6.25
N SER A 238 1.24 14.66 -6.84
CA SER A 238 1.49 15.29 -8.14
C SER A 238 0.67 14.65 -9.27
N LEU A 239 0.57 13.30 -9.33
CA LEU A 239 -0.27 12.60 -10.31
C LEU A 239 -1.74 13.02 -10.22
N ALA A 240 -2.27 13.09 -8.98
CA ALA A 240 -3.64 13.49 -8.72
C ALA A 240 -3.87 14.97 -9.06
N TYR A 241 -2.90 15.84 -8.75
CA TYR A 241 -2.94 17.25 -9.12
C TYR A 241 -3.01 17.43 -10.65
N PHE A 242 -2.14 16.78 -11.42
CA PHE A 242 -2.18 16.89 -12.89
C PHE A 242 -3.42 16.26 -13.50
N ASN A 243 -3.99 15.23 -12.86
CA ASN A 243 -5.26 14.68 -13.29
C ASN A 243 -6.42 15.68 -13.13
N GLU A 244 -6.36 16.53 -12.11
CA GLU A 244 -7.43 17.50 -11.80
C GLU A 244 -7.29 18.84 -12.51
N PHE A 245 -6.09 19.42 -12.48
CA PHE A 245 -5.84 20.77 -13.02
C PHE A 245 -5.33 20.74 -14.46
N GLY A 246 -4.97 19.56 -14.99
CA GLY A 246 -4.34 19.43 -16.29
C GLY A 246 -2.89 19.91 -16.32
N PHE A 247 -2.30 19.89 -17.51
CA PHE A 247 -0.89 20.27 -17.73
C PHE A 247 -0.72 21.75 -18.06
N ASP A 248 -1.80 22.44 -18.42
CA ASP A 248 -1.76 23.78 -19.02
C ASP A 248 -1.65 24.92 -18.00
N MET A 249 -1.86 24.65 -16.70
CA MET A 249 -1.79 25.65 -15.61
C MET A 249 -0.34 25.97 -15.17
N THR A 250 0.47 26.51 -16.08
CA THR A 250 1.92 26.75 -15.87
C THR A 250 2.27 27.67 -14.69
N LEU A 251 1.54 28.76 -14.47
CA LEU A 251 1.77 29.70 -13.37
C LEU A 251 1.34 29.09 -12.02
N LEU A 252 0.25 28.32 -12.01
CA LEU A 252 -0.20 27.60 -10.82
C LEU A 252 0.79 26.50 -10.44
N ASN A 253 1.33 25.80 -11.44
CA ASN A 253 2.34 24.77 -11.26
C ASN A 253 3.63 25.34 -10.65
N GLU A 254 4.11 26.46 -11.19
CA GLU A 254 5.27 27.18 -10.66
C GLU A 254 5.02 27.70 -9.24
N ALA A 255 3.84 28.27 -8.98
CA ALA A 255 3.47 28.77 -7.65
C ALA A 255 3.39 27.68 -6.57
N ASN A 256 3.26 26.41 -6.97
CA ASN A 256 3.17 25.26 -6.06
C ASN A 256 4.38 24.30 -6.15
N ASP A 257 5.43 24.67 -6.89
CA ASP A 257 6.66 23.86 -7.06
C ASP A 257 6.37 22.44 -7.64
N ILE A 258 5.41 22.34 -8.56
CA ILE A 258 5.00 21.08 -9.20
C ILE A 258 5.42 21.07 -10.68
N HIS A 259 6.36 20.19 -11.05
CA HIS A 259 6.85 20.09 -12.43
C HIS A 259 6.10 19.03 -13.26
N ALA A 260 5.62 19.44 -14.44
CA ALA A 260 4.78 18.67 -15.37
C ALA A 260 5.55 17.60 -16.18
N ASP A 261 6.83 17.84 -16.42
CA ASP A 261 7.66 17.11 -17.37
C ASP A 261 7.90 15.63 -16.96
N LEU A 262 7.61 15.30 -15.70
CA LEU A 262 8.03 14.07 -15.04
C LEU A 262 6.86 13.14 -14.65
N VAL A 263 5.62 13.42 -15.10
CA VAL A 263 4.44 12.63 -14.68
C VAL A 263 4.57 11.14 -15.01
N GLY A 264 5.07 10.79 -16.21
CA GLY A 264 5.34 9.39 -16.56
C GLY A 264 6.43 8.73 -15.70
N LEU A 265 7.41 9.51 -15.26
CA LEU A 265 8.47 9.06 -14.36
C LEU A 265 7.92 8.78 -12.95
N TYR A 266 6.92 9.53 -12.46
CA TYR A 266 6.31 9.31 -11.15
C TYR A 266 5.65 7.92 -11.04
N ILE A 267 4.94 7.48 -12.08
CA ILE A 267 4.36 6.13 -12.11
C ILE A 267 5.49 5.08 -12.08
N GLY A 268 6.54 5.27 -12.87
CA GLY A 268 7.70 4.39 -12.89
C GLY A 268 8.40 4.30 -11.53
N VAL A 269 8.56 5.41 -10.83
CA VAL A 269 9.14 5.48 -9.48
C VAL A 269 8.26 4.75 -8.47
N LEU A 270 6.94 4.95 -8.49
CA LEU A 270 6.01 4.24 -7.61
C LEU A 270 6.06 2.72 -7.82
N LEU A 271 6.09 2.27 -9.08
CA LEU A 271 6.25 0.84 -9.41
C LEU A 271 7.61 0.29 -8.96
N ALA A 272 8.69 1.05 -9.14
CA ALA A 272 10.02 0.67 -8.67
C ALA A 272 10.05 0.55 -7.14
N MET A 273 9.46 1.51 -6.42
CA MET A 273 9.33 1.49 -4.96
C MET A 273 8.56 0.25 -4.50
N LEU A 274 7.44 -0.06 -5.13
CA LEU A 274 6.66 -1.28 -4.84
C LEU A 274 7.55 -2.53 -4.94
N ILE A 275 8.27 -2.69 -6.05
CA ILE A 275 9.11 -3.86 -6.29
C ILE A 275 10.26 -3.93 -5.26
N ILE A 276 10.96 -2.81 -5.03
CA ILE A 276 12.08 -2.74 -4.09
C ILE A 276 11.63 -3.10 -2.67
N LEU A 277 10.50 -2.52 -2.21
CA LEU A 277 9.96 -2.79 -0.88
C LEU A 277 9.55 -4.26 -0.71
N ARG A 278 8.97 -4.89 -1.74
CA ARG A 278 8.65 -6.32 -1.73
C ARG A 278 9.90 -7.20 -1.65
N ILE A 279 10.94 -6.85 -2.40
CA ILE A 279 12.23 -7.56 -2.34
C ILE A 279 12.83 -7.44 -0.93
N LEU A 280 12.86 -6.23 -0.37
CA LEU A 280 13.39 -5.98 0.98
C LEU A 280 12.62 -6.76 2.05
N ALA A 281 11.28 -6.73 2.02
CA ALA A 281 10.44 -7.51 2.92
C ALA A 281 10.75 -9.02 2.79
N THR A 282 10.89 -9.53 1.57
CA THR A 282 11.25 -10.93 1.29
C THR A 282 12.62 -11.32 1.86
N VAL A 283 13.61 -10.43 1.73
CA VAL A 283 14.95 -10.65 2.29
C VAL A 283 14.91 -10.75 3.82
N ILE A 284 14.14 -9.88 4.47
CA ILE A 284 13.95 -9.91 5.93
C ILE A 284 13.23 -11.18 6.36
N LEU A 285 12.17 -11.58 5.64
CA LEU A 285 11.44 -12.82 5.89
C LEU A 285 12.38 -14.03 5.84
N LYS A 286 13.22 -14.13 4.80
CA LYS A 286 14.21 -15.20 4.66
C LYS A 286 15.23 -15.21 5.79
N ARG A 287 15.70 -14.03 6.23
CA ARG A 287 16.67 -13.92 7.33
C ARG A 287 16.07 -14.37 8.67
N LYS A 288 14.80 -14.08 8.94
CA LYS A 288 14.10 -14.53 10.16
C LYS A 288 13.70 -16.01 10.14
N ALA A 289 13.70 -16.65 8.96
CA ALA A 289 13.34 -18.05 8.80
C ALA A 289 14.55 -19.00 8.79
N ARG A 290 15.77 -18.47 8.83
CA ARG A 290 17.02 -19.22 9.06
C ARG A 290 17.31 -19.26 10.56
#